data_AF-A0A4R5AEP6-F1
#
_entry.id   AF-A0A4R5AEP6-F1
#
_cell.length_a   1.000
_cell.length_b   1.000
_cell.length_c   1.000
_cell.angle_alpha   90.00
_cell.angle_beta   90.00
_cell.angle_gamma   90.00
#
_symmetry.space_group_name_H-M   'P 1'
#
loop_
_entity.id
_entity.type
_entity.pdbx_description
1 polymer ?
#
loop_
_entity_poly.entity_id
_entity_poly.type
_entity_poly.pdbx_seq_one_letter_code
_entity_poly.pdbx_strand_id
1 'polypeptide(L)'
;MVGAVDWDSIVDTPSGRWMELGLHWHCYTWRGAGKDWGDDSARHNDSSEVTPSVVRNWLKKNPRLIRATHSSPEEAVGWLRELWTPVINEAMHPSSADWEFRYKLALYDLSVGTDLSWSEWVRGPSVISVGIVGTNERCH
;
A
#
# COMPACT_ATOMS: atom_id res chain seq x y z
N MET A 1 -7.45 -33.63 -5.33
CA MET A 1 -8.29 -32.85 -4.42
C MET A 1 -7.45 -31.70 -3.90
N VAL A 2 -7.73 -30.48 -4.32
CA VAL A 2 -7.17 -29.29 -3.66
C VAL A 2 -8.04 -29.10 -2.42
N GLY A 3 -7.45 -29.18 -1.22
CA GLY A 3 -8.16 -28.92 0.03
C GLY A 3 -8.70 -27.48 0.04
N ALA A 4 -9.77 -27.24 0.81
CA ALA A 4 -10.28 -25.89 0.99
C ALA A 4 -9.15 -24.99 1.53
N VAL A 5 -8.98 -23.81 0.93
CA VAL A 5 -8.03 -22.80 1.42
C VAL A 5 -8.58 -22.26 2.74
N ASP A 6 -7.79 -22.41 3.80
CA ASP A 6 -8.06 -21.75 5.07
C ASP A 6 -7.56 -20.31 4.99
N TRP A 7 -8.50 -19.40 4.75
CA TRP A 7 -8.22 -17.97 4.58
C TRP A 7 -7.82 -17.27 5.87
N ASP A 8 -8.14 -17.84 7.03
CA ASP A 8 -7.86 -17.22 8.33
C ASP A 8 -6.42 -17.50 8.78
N SER A 9 -5.87 -18.67 8.44
CA SER A 9 -4.49 -19.04 8.78
C SER A 9 -3.46 -18.71 7.69
N ILE A 10 -3.89 -18.34 6.48
CA ILE A 10 -2.98 -18.04 5.37
C ILE A 10 -1.99 -16.93 5.70
N VAL A 11 -2.42 -15.97 6.53
CA VAL A 11 -1.62 -14.82 6.96
C VAL A 11 -0.50 -15.17 7.94
N ASP A 12 -0.55 -16.35 8.56
CA ASP A 12 0.47 -16.79 9.53
C ASP A 12 1.69 -17.45 8.85
N THR A 13 1.64 -17.65 7.52
CA THR A 13 2.76 -18.22 6.75
C THR A 13 3.18 -17.31 5.58
N PRO A 14 3.93 -16.23 5.84
CA PRO A 14 4.51 -15.40 4.79
C PRO A 14 5.35 -16.23 3.80
N SER A 15 5.26 -15.88 2.52
CA SER A 15 5.96 -16.55 1.42
C SER A 15 7.34 -15.93 1.14
N GLY A 16 8.27 -16.73 0.63
CA GLY A 16 9.55 -16.23 0.10
C GLY A 16 9.51 -15.77 -1.36
N ARG A 17 8.34 -15.86 -2.02
CA ARG A 17 8.21 -15.61 -3.47
C ARG A 17 8.71 -14.24 -3.91
N TRP A 18 8.55 -13.21 -3.08
CA TRP A 18 9.08 -11.88 -3.37
C TRP A 18 10.61 -11.87 -3.62
N MET A 19 11.36 -12.75 -2.93
CA MET A 19 12.81 -12.90 -3.12
C MET A 19 13.12 -13.55 -4.47
N GLU A 20 12.35 -14.56 -4.87
CA GLU A 20 12.49 -15.22 -6.18
C GLU A 20 12.23 -14.23 -7.33
N LEU A 21 11.32 -13.28 -7.10
CA LEU A 21 11.01 -12.19 -8.03
C LEU A 21 12.03 -11.04 -7.97
N GLY A 22 12.97 -11.06 -7.01
CA GLY A 22 13.99 -10.03 -6.82
C GLY A 22 13.40 -8.66 -6.44
N LEU A 23 12.30 -8.65 -5.67
CA LEU A 23 11.58 -7.43 -5.36
C LEU A 23 12.18 -6.68 -4.15
N HIS A 24 12.14 -5.36 -4.23
CA HIS A 24 12.12 -4.45 -3.09
C HIS A 24 10.90 -3.52 -3.21
N TRP A 25 10.61 -2.77 -2.16
CA TRP A 25 9.33 -2.08 -1.99
C TRP A 25 9.46 -0.57 -2.06
N HIS A 26 8.79 0.07 -3.02
CA HIS A 26 8.61 1.51 -3.04
C HIS A 26 7.33 1.90 -2.31
N CYS A 27 7.47 2.78 -1.34
CA CYS A 27 6.37 3.23 -0.49
C CYS A 27 5.95 4.65 -0.87
N TYR A 28 4.65 4.84 -1.10
CA TYR A 28 4.05 6.08 -1.55
C TYR A 28 2.94 6.50 -0.59
N THR A 29 2.82 7.81 -0.37
CA THR A 29 1.67 8.39 0.32
C THR A 29 1.18 9.63 -0.41
N TRP A 30 -0.13 9.80 -0.41
CA TRP A 30 -0.81 10.98 -0.92
C TRP A 30 -1.90 11.39 0.05
N ARG A 31 -1.99 12.69 0.33
CA ARG A 31 -3.10 13.29 1.07
C ARG A 31 -3.62 14.46 0.24
N GLY A 32 -4.92 14.50 -0.02
CA GLY A 32 -5.52 15.57 -0.80
C GLY A 32 -7.02 15.63 -0.66
N ALA A 33 -7.66 16.54 -1.40
CA ALA A 33 -9.09 16.76 -1.26
C ALA A 33 -9.90 15.71 -2.03
N GLY A 34 -11.15 15.49 -1.62
CA GLY A 34 -12.07 14.57 -2.32
C GLY A 34 -12.28 14.90 -3.80
N LYS A 35 -12.19 16.19 -4.18
CA LYS A 35 -12.24 16.61 -5.58
C LYS A 35 -11.07 16.08 -6.41
N ASP A 36 -9.87 16.02 -5.82
CA ASP A 36 -8.66 15.57 -6.51
C ASP A 36 -8.66 14.03 -6.59
N TRP A 37 -9.17 13.36 -5.55
CA TRP A 37 -9.41 11.92 -5.55
C TRP A 37 -10.43 11.47 -6.61
N GLY A 38 -11.44 12.30 -6.86
CA GLY A 38 -12.47 12.08 -7.89
C GLY A 38 -12.04 12.44 -9.32
N ASP A 39 -10.90 13.11 -9.50
CA ASP A 39 -10.39 13.47 -10.83
C ASP A 39 -9.65 12.28 -11.45
N ASP A 40 -10.40 11.42 -12.13
CA ASP A 40 -9.86 10.24 -12.80
C ASP A 40 -8.80 10.59 -13.88
N SER A 41 -8.92 11.76 -14.52
CA SER A 41 -7.94 12.21 -15.52
C SER A 41 -6.58 12.48 -14.87
N ALA A 42 -6.57 13.14 -13.71
CA ALA A 42 -5.35 13.41 -12.95
C ALA A 42 -4.75 12.13 -12.38
N ARG A 43 -5.57 11.13 -12.02
CA ARG A 43 -5.11 9.83 -11.50
C ARG A 43 -4.48 8.94 -12.57
N HIS A 44 -4.88 9.10 -13.83
CA HIS A 44 -4.26 8.42 -14.99
C HIS A 44 -3.05 9.17 -15.59
N ASN A 45 -2.82 10.42 -15.18
CA ASN A 45 -1.69 11.21 -15.65
C ASN A 45 -0.40 10.88 -14.85
N ASP A 46 0.62 10.39 -15.55
CA ASP A 46 1.93 10.04 -14.94
C ASP A 46 2.70 11.27 -14.41
N SER A 47 2.41 12.47 -14.94
CA SER A 47 2.99 13.73 -14.46
C SER A 47 2.26 14.31 -13.25
N SER A 48 1.09 13.79 -12.91
CA SER A 48 0.29 14.24 -11.77
C SER A 48 0.80 13.64 -10.45
N GLU A 49 0.75 14.42 -9.38
CA GLU A 49 1.07 13.97 -8.01
C GLU A 49 -0.11 13.26 -7.33
N VAL A 50 -1.29 13.25 -7.94
CA VAL A 50 -2.48 12.56 -7.39
C VAL A 50 -2.28 11.05 -7.44
N THR A 51 -2.65 10.36 -6.36
CA THR A 51 -2.60 8.90 -6.25
C THR A 51 -3.30 8.20 -7.43
N PRO A 52 -2.70 7.19 -8.06
CA PRO A 52 -3.27 6.54 -9.23
C PRO A 52 -4.53 5.71 -8.89
N SER A 53 -5.30 5.36 -9.92
CA SER A 53 -6.41 4.40 -9.85
C SER A 53 -5.93 2.95 -9.73
N VAL A 54 -4.80 2.64 -10.37
CA VAL A 54 -4.11 1.35 -10.32
C VAL A 54 -2.81 1.51 -9.53
N VAL A 55 -2.66 0.80 -8.41
CA VAL A 55 -1.53 0.98 -7.48
C VAL A 55 -0.17 0.89 -8.19
N ARG A 56 0.01 -0.06 -9.10
CA ARG A 56 1.28 -0.27 -9.82
C ARG A 56 1.69 0.91 -10.71
N ASN A 57 0.73 1.77 -11.11
CA ASN A 57 1.04 2.99 -11.87
C ASN A 57 1.82 4.02 -11.03
N TRP A 58 1.98 3.84 -9.71
CA TRP A 58 2.93 4.62 -8.92
C TRP A 58 4.36 4.56 -9.49
N LEU A 59 4.77 3.42 -10.08
CA LEU A 59 6.09 3.27 -10.69
C LEU A 59 6.29 4.14 -11.95
N LYS A 60 5.20 4.55 -12.62
CA LYS A 60 5.25 5.43 -13.79
C LYS A 60 5.31 6.90 -13.42
N LYS A 61 4.92 7.24 -12.19
CA LYS A 61 4.94 8.61 -11.69
C LYS A 61 6.35 9.05 -11.33
N ASN A 62 6.53 10.35 -11.13
CA ASN A 62 7.82 10.93 -10.79
C ASN A 62 8.44 10.24 -9.54
N PRO A 63 9.69 9.72 -9.61
CA PRO A 63 10.33 9.02 -8.49
C PRO A 63 10.44 9.83 -7.20
N ARG A 64 10.40 11.17 -7.25
CA ARG A 64 10.37 12.03 -6.04
C ARG A 64 9.15 11.80 -5.13
N LEU A 65 8.13 11.10 -5.63
CA LEU A 65 6.94 10.75 -4.87
C LEU A 65 7.17 9.52 -3.97
N ILE A 66 8.26 8.79 -4.15
CA ILE A 66 8.69 7.73 -3.23
C ILE A 66 8.99 8.38 -1.87
N ARG A 67 8.43 7.79 -0.81
CA ARG A 67 8.57 8.25 0.58
C ARG A 67 9.51 7.37 1.38
N ALA A 68 9.57 6.10 1.05
CA ALA A 68 10.53 5.16 1.60
C ALA A 68 10.79 4.03 0.60
N THR A 69 11.94 3.38 0.74
CA THR A 69 12.31 2.16 0.03
C THR A 69 12.72 1.12 1.04
N HIS A 70 12.17 -0.09 0.95
CA HIS A 70 12.43 -1.16 1.90
C HIS A 70 12.86 -2.44 1.18
N SER A 71 13.79 -3.15 1.81
CA SER A 71 14.40 -4.35 1.24
C SER A 71 13.66 -5.64 1.60
N SER A 72 12.70 -5.56 2.53
CA SER A 72 11.83 -6.69 2.89
C SER A 72 10.37 -6.27 3.08
N PRO A 73 9.42 -7.23 2.95
CA PRO A 73 8.02 -7.03 3.29
C PRO A 73 7.80 -6.52 4.73
N GLU A 74 8.56 -7.03 5.70
CA GLU A 74 8.45 -6.66 7.12
C GLU A 74 8.77 -5.18 7.34
N GLU A 75 9.84 -4.69 6.72
CA GLU A 75 10.23 -3.28 6.78
C GLU A 75 9.15 -2.38 6.15
N ALA A 76 8.60 -2.78 5.00
CA ALA A 76 7.54 -2.05 4.32
C ALA A 76 6.23 -2.01 5.13
N VAL A 77 5.86 -3.11 5.80
CA VAL A 77 4.70 -3.16 6.71
C VAL A 77 4.98 -2.37 7.99
N GLY A 78 6.22 -2.36 8.48
CA GLY A 78 6.63 -1.50 9.59
C GLY A 78 6.37 -0.03 9.28
N TRP A 79 6.82 0.43 8.11
CA TRP A 79 6.54 1.77 7.61
C TRP A 79 5.04 2.05 7.46
N LEU A 80 4.28 1.10 6.91
CA LEU A 80 2.82 1.22 6.79
C LEU A 80 2.17 1.43 8.16
N ARG A 81 2.55 0.62 9.16
CA ARG A 81 2.00 0.67 10.51
C ARG A 81 2.26 2.02 11.18
N GLU A 82 3.47 2.54 11.07
CA GLU A 82 3.82 3.87 11.60
C GLU A 82 3.01 4.98 10.95
N LEU A 83 2.89 4.94 9.61
CA LEU A 83 2.11 5.91 8.85
C LEU A 83 0.61 5.83 9.15
N TRP A 84 0.07 4.62 9.28
CA TRP A 84 -1.37 4.38 9.31
C TRP A 84 -1.99 4.51 10.71
N THR A 85 -1.21 4.27 11.76
CA THR A 85 -1.66 4.42 13.15
C THR A 85 -2.30 5.80 13.44
N PRO A 86 -1.70 6.95 13.07
CA PRO A 86 -2.37 8.25 13.24
C PRO A 86 -3.57 8.44 12.31
N VAL A 87 -3.57 7.85 11.11
CA VAL A 87 -4.68 7.93 10.14
C VAL A 87 -5.95 7.33 10.70
N ILE A 88 -5.86 6.20 11.40
CA ILE A 88 -7.01 5.55 12.05
C ILE A 88 -7.69 6.50 13.05
N ASN A 89 -6.90 7.30 13.78
CA ASN A 89 -7.42 8.28 14.74
C ASN A 89 -8.02 9.54 14.08
N GLU A 90 -7.68 9.79 12.81
CA GLU A 90 -8.21 10.89 12.00
C GLU A 90 -9.42 10.50 11.14
N ALA A 91 -9.73 9.19 11.04
CA ALA A 91 -10.80 8.67 10.21
C ALA A 91 -12.14 9.34 10.52
N MET A 92 -12.93 9.63 9.48
CA MET A 92 -14.26 10.22 9.63
C MET A 92 -15.21 9.32 10.44
N HIS A 93 -15.02 8.01 10.32
CA HIS A 93 -15.75 7.00 11.06
C HIS A 93 -14.75 6.09 11.78
N PRO A 94 -14.93 5.82 13.09
CA PRO A 94 -14.07 4.88 13.81
C PRO A 94 -14.10 3.52 13.11
N SER A 95 -12.93 3.00 12.76
CA SER A 95 -12.81 1.66 12.18
C SER A 95 -12.96 0.61 13.26
N SER A 96 -13.81 -0.39 13.03
CA SER A 96 -13.92 -1.59 13.86
C SER A 96 -13.02 -2.73 13.34
N ALA A 97 -12.09 -2.44 12.42
CA ALA A 97 -11.23 -3.45 11.84
C ALA A 97 -10.24 -4.01 12.87
N ASP A 98 -9.97 -5.31 12.76
CA ASP A 98 -8.83 -5.92 13.42
C ASP A 98 -7.54 -5.51 12.69
N TRP A 99 -6.90 -4.44 13.20
CA TRP A 99 -5.71 -3.89 12.56
C TRP A 99 -4.51 -4.82 12.63
N GLU A 100 -4.37 -5.65 13.66
CA GLU A 100 -3.28 -6.61 13.71
C GLU A 100 -3.44 -7.68 12.63
N PHE A 101 -4.65 -8.20 12.45
CA PHE A 101 -4.95 -9.09 11.31
C PHE A 101 -4.67 -8.41 9.97
N ARG A 102 -5.07 -7.14 9.80
CA ARG A 102 -4.84 -6.39 8.55
C ARG A 102 -3.35 -6.20 8.24
N TYR A 103 -2.51 -5.99 9.26
CA TYR A 103 -1.06 -5.92 9.08
C TYR A 103 -0.45 -7.27 8.73
N LYS A 104 -0.92 -8.37 9.35
CA LYS A 104 -0.51 -9.73 8.95
C LYS A 104 -0.89 -10.02 7.49
N LEU A 105 -2.09 -9.63 7.08
CA LEU A 105 -2.54 -9.78 5.69
C LEU A 105 -1.68 -8.95 4.73
N ALA A 106 -1.36 -7.70 5.08
CA ALA A 106 -0.44 -6.89 4.29
C ALA A 106 0.94 -7.55 4.16
N LEU A 107 1.48 -8.09 5.27
CA LEU A 107 2.74 -8.82 5.24
C LEU A 107 2.67 -10.03 4.31
N TYR A 108 1.61 -10.83 4.42
CA TYR A 108 1.37 -11.95 3.53
C TYR A 108 1.31 -11.52 2.06
N ASP A 109 0.52 -10.51 1.72
CA ASP A 109 0.35 -10.00 0.35
C ASP A 109 1.69 -9.57 -0.25
N LEU A 110 2.46 -8.76 0.47
CA LEU A 110 3.80 -8.35 0.04
C LEU A 110 4.72 -9.58 -0.10
N SER A 111 4.67 -10.53 0.83
CA SER A 111 5.53 -11.72 0.81
C SER A 111 5.30 -12.63 -0.42
N VAL A 112 4.08 -12.65 -0.97
CA VAL A 112 3.78 -13.36 -2.22
C VAL A 112 4.06 -12.52 -3.48
N GLY A 113 4.53 -11.28 -3.32
CA GLY A 113 4.88 -10.36 -4.41
C GLY A 113 3.73 -9.46 -4.87
N THR A 114 2.67 -9.32 -4.10
CA THR A 114 1.50 -8.50 -4.44
C THR A 114 1.73 -7.04 -4.02
N ASP A 115 1.30 -6.09 -4.85
CA ASP A 115 1.29 -4.67 -4.49
C ASP A 115 0.14 -4.35 -3.52
N LEU A 116 0.34 -3.41 -2.60
CA LEU A 116 -0.64 -3.03 -1.58
C LEU A 116 -1.16 -1.62 -1.81
N SER A 117 -2.48 -1.41 -1.67
CA SER A 117 -3.08 -0.07 -1.63
C SER A 117 -4.11 0.07 -0.52
N TRP A 118 -3.92 1.05 0.35
CA TRP A 118 -4.87 1.43 1.40
C TRP A 118 -5.31 2.89 1.21
N SER A 119 -6.56 3.20 1.55
CA SER A 119 -7.06 4.58 1.54
C SER A 119 -8.10 4.78 2.63
N GLU A 120 -8.15 5.98 3.21
CA GLU A 120 -9.12 6.34 4.24
C GLU A 120 -9.60 7.79 4.07
N TRP A 121 -10.89 8.00 4.32
CA TRP A 121 -11.45 9.34 4.43
C TRP A 121 -11.22 9.85 5.86
N VAL A 122 -10.46 10.93 5.98
CA VAL A 122 -10.12 11.54 7.27
C VAL A 122 -10.87 12.85 7.47
N ARG A 123 -10.89 13.36 8.70
CA ARG A 123 -11.55 14.64 9.02
C ARG A 123 -11.07 15.77 8.10
N GLY A 124 -12.02 16.66 7.76
CA GLY A 124 -11.88 17.59 6.63
C GLY A 124 -12.27 16.90 5.31
N PRO A 125 -12.41 17.62 4.20
CA PRO A 125 -12.78 17.02 2.91
C PRO A 125 -11.58 16.27 2.27
N SER A 126 -10.88 15.45 3.06
CA SER A 126 -9.55 14.93 2.78
C SER A 126 -9.52 13.40 2.73
N VAL A 127 -8.72 12.88 1.81
CA VAL A 127 -8.43 11.44 1.67
C VAL A 127 -6.94 11.24 1.86
N ILE A 128 -6.58 10.16 2.52
CA ILE A 128 -5.21 9.63 2.54
C ILE A 128 -5.18 8.36 1.72
N SER A 129 -4.15 8.21 0.91
CA SER A 129 -3.88 7.03 0.10
C SER A 129 -2.44 6.60 0.28
N VAL A 130 -2.25 5.31 0.42
CA VAL A 130 -0.95 4.66 0.57
C VAL A 130 -0.83 3.59 -0.49
N GLY A 131 0.35 3.50 -1.10
CA GLY A 131 0.72 2.45 -2.03
C GLY A 131 2.06 1.86 -1.65
N ILE A 132 2.17 0.54 -1.63
CA ILE A 132 3.45 -0.17 -1.50
C ILE A 132 3.57 -1.05 -2.74
N VAL A 133 4.58 -0.79 -3.56
CA VAL A 133 4.70 -1.42 -4.89
C VAL A 133 6.03 -2.14 -4.99
N GLY A 134 5.97 -3.42 -5.34
CA GLY A 134 7.14 -4.27 -5.54
C GLY A 134 7.74 -4.04 -6.92
N THR A 135 9.04 -3.76 -6.97
CA THR A 135 9.80 -3.67 -8.22
C THR A 135 11.15 -4.37 -8.09
N ASN A 136 11.66 -4.88 -9.22
CA ASN A 136 12.99 -5.46 -9.34
C ASN A 136 13.96 -4.55 -10.13
N GLU A 137 13.49 -3.36 -10.52
CA GLU A 137 14.31 -2.35 -11.18
C GLU A 137 15.28 -1.72 -10.19
N ARG A 138 16.56 -1.59 -10.57
CA ARG A 138 17.55 -1.00 -9.67
C ARG A 138 17.19 0.45 -9.33
N CYS A 139 17.00 0.73 -8.05
CA CYS A 139 16.95 2.10 -7.54
C CYS A 139 18.32 2.76 -7.75
N HIS A 140 18.28 4.01 -8.22
CA HIS A 140 19.47 4.82 -8.53
C HIS A 140 20.35 5.08 -7.32
#